data_AF-A0A948HTL8-F1
#
_entry.id   AF-A0A948HTL8-F1
#
_cell.length_a   1.000
_cell.length_b   1.000
_cell.length_c   1.000
_cell.angle_alpha   90.00
_cell.angle_beta   90.00
_cell.angle_gamma   90.00
#
_symmetry.space_group_name_H-M   'P 1'
#
loop_
_entity.id
_entity.type
_entity.pdbx_description
1 polymer ?
#
loop_
_entity_poly.entity_id
_entity_poly.type
_entity_poly.pdbx_seq_one_letter_code
_entity_poly.pdbx_strand_id
1 'polypeptide(L)'
;MTFLPALILLLGVSLASGSLAGSATSAPDNSVAKPAAITGQYPNLFAAQGISEQAVQDKIAQAFKQLFYGDAATEAVYFTAGTNAAGGKAYILDVNNNDVRSEGMSYGMMIAVQLNKQTEFNALWNWAKSHMYHSDPAHPAYGYFAWSVRSDGVALDEMPAPDGEIYFATALYFAASRWGEGEGIYQYKVQADQLLHLMRHRQLISGTTQRGSQTGTNLFHADYAMVRFTPDLANAEHTDASYHLPAFYEVWARVGPEADRSFWHKAAQVSRDYFSKAAHAKTGLTPDYGNFDGSPWAAPWRPESADFRFDAWRSAMNWSFDWSWWRKDPRAVERSNRLQAFFAGEGLNHYGGQYSLAGKKLDTNQQAGPTAGLVAMNAVACLAASHPRSAEFVQALWQQTIPTGQYRYYDGMLYLLGMLHVSGQFQAWLPVQQTDKTE
;
A
#
# COMPACT_ATOMS: atom_id res chain seq x y z
N MET A 1 40.70 -98.02 11.53
CA MET A 1 40.70 -97.71 12.99
C MET A 1 41.80 -96.69 13.19
N THR A 2 41.61 -95.43 13.54
CA THR A 2 40.48 -94.67 14.10
C THR A 2 40.68 -93.21 13.68
N PHE A 3 39.59 -92.54 13.31
CA PHE A 3 39.51 -91.13 12.94
C PHE A 3 39.42 -90.23 14.17
N LEU A 4 40.08 -89.06 14.12
CA LEU A 4 39.62 -87.81 14.75
C LEU A 4 40.33 -86.63 14.04
N PRO A 5 39.59 -85.65 13.49
CA PRO A 5 40.15 -84.32 13.30
C PRO A 5 39.30 -83.20 13.92
N ALA A 6 40.01 -82.11 14.16
CA ALA A 6 39.65 -80.90 14.88
C ALA A 6 38.45 -80.14 14.29
N LEU A 7 37.67 -79.54 15.18
CA LEU A 7 36.57 -78.63 14.87
C LEU A 7 37.07 -77.18 14.90
N ILE A 8 36.99 -76.51 13.75
CA ILE A 8 37.18 -75.06 13.58
C ILE A 8 35.82 -74.39 13.85
N LEU A 9 35.77 -73.42 14.77
CA LEU A 9 34.60 -72.58 15.03
C LEU A 9 34.82 -71.18 14.41
N LEU A 10 33.93 -70.77 13.51
CA LEU A 10 33.94 -69.46 12.84
C LEU A 10 32.75 -68.61 13.32
N LEU A 11 33.10 -67.43 13.84
CA LEU A 11 32.54 -66.09 13.60
C LEU A 11 31.06 -65.73 13.84
N GLY A 12 30.89 -64.62 14.57
CA GLY A 12 29.70 -63.75 14.56
C GLY A 12 29.81 -62.61 15.58
N VAL A 13 30.55 -61.54 15.24
CA VAL A 13 30.59 -60.29 16.04
C VAL A 13 29.50 -59.35 15.52
N SER A 14 28.55 -58.99 16.39
CA SER A 14 27.49 -58.02 16.12
C SER A 14 27.98 -56.60 16.41
N LEU A 15 28.03 -55.74 15.39
CA LEU A 15 28.24 -54.30 15.52
C LEU A 15 26.89 -53.60 15.72
N ALA A 16 26.72 -52.98 16.89
CA ALA A 16 25.60 -52.09 17.18
C ALA A 16 25.75 -50.78 16.40
N SER A 17 24.75 -50.44 15.59
CA SER A 17 24.59 -49.12 14.97
C SER A 17 23.41 -48.41 15.63
N GLY A 18 23.70 -47.31 16.31
CA GLY A 18 22.68 -46.44 16.91
C GLY A 18 21.98 -45.63 15.83
N SER A 19 20.68 -45.85 15.64
CA SER A 19 19.82 -45.00 14.82
C SER A 19 19.35 -43.80 15.66
N LEU A 20 19.87 -42.61 15.36
CA LEU A 20 19.25 -41.35 15.77
C LEU A 20 17.92 -41.22 15.02
N ALA A 21 16.82 -41.31 15.76
CA ALA A 21 15.50 -41.00 15.24
C ALA A 21 15.44 -39.50 14.89
N GLY A 22 15.54 -39.19 13.60
CA GLY A 22 15.23 -37.87 13.09
C GLY A 22 13.74 -37.58 13.32
N SER A 23 13.45 -36.56 14.12
CA SER A 23 12.12 -35.96 14.17
C SER A 23 11.80 -35.43 12.77
N ALA A 24 10.95 -36.14 12.04
CA ALA A 24 10.34 -35.62 10.83
C ALA A 24 9.60 -34.34 11.21
N THR A 25 10.17 -33.20 10.83
CA THR A 25 9.46 -31.93 10.82
C THR A 25 8.27 -32.10 9.88
N SER A 26 7.07 -32.17 10.47
CA SER A 26 5.83 -32.08 9.74
C SER A 26 5.88 -30.80 8.90
N ALA A 27 5.70 -30.95 7.58
CA ALA A 27 5.44 -29.81 6.70
C ALA A 27 4.33 -28.96 7.32
N PRO A 28 4.40 -27.62 7.28
CA PRO A 28 3.35 -26.78 7.83
C PRO A 28 2.04 -27.16 7.17
N ASP A 29 1.06 -27.49 8.01
CA ASP A 29 -0.30 -27.81 7.64
C ASP A 29 -0.85 -26.69 6.74
N ASN A 30 -1.19 -27.03 5.48
CA ASN A 30 -1.82 -26.17 4.49
C ASN A 30 -3.29 -25.87 4.87
N SER A 31 -3.58 -25.68 6.16
CA SER A 31 -4.81 -25.03 6.58
C SER A 31 -4.84 -23.66 5.90
N VAL A 32 -5.87 -23.41 5.09
CA VAL A 32 -6.02 -22.15 4.35
C VAL A 32 -5.88 -21.00 5.34
N ALA A 33 -4.78 -20.26 5.26
CA ALA A 33 -4.48 -19.18 6.20
C ALA A 33 -5.68 -18.22 6.25
N LYS A 34 -6.24 -18.03 7.44
CA LYS A 34 -7.47 -17.24 7.64
C LYS A 34 -7.22 -15.75 7.31
N PRO A 35 -8.27 -14.99 6.95
CA PRO A 35 -8.14 -13.56 6.63
C PRO A 35 -7.67 -12.73 7.83
N ALA A 36 -6.52 -12.03 7.70
CA ALA A 36 -5.91 -11.31 8.83
C ALA A 36 -6.81 -10.20 9.39
N ALA A 37 -7.60 -9.53 8.54
CA ALA A 37 -8.53 -8.49 8.97
C ALA A 37 -9.72 -9.02 9.77
N ILE A 38 -9.99 -10.33 9.73
CA ILE A 38 -11.05 -10.98 10.51
C ILE A 38 -10.48 -11.63 11.77
N THR A 39 -9.29 -12.22 11.70
CA THR A 39 -8.69 -12.90 12.85
C THR A 39 -7.93 -11.98 13.79
N GLY A 40 -7.55 -10.79 13.33
CA GLY A 40 -6.61 -9.90 14.03
C GLY A 40 -5.17 -10.43 14.04
N GLN A 41 -4.88 -11.53 13.33
CA GLN A 41 -3.55 -12.15 13.27
C GLN A 41 -2.88 -11.76 11.95
N TYR A 42 -2.09 -10.69 11.98
CA TYR A 42 -1.35 -10.21 10.82
C TYR A 42 0.03 -10.88 10.74
N PRO A 43 0.46 -11.34 9.55
CA PRO A 43 1.75 -12.00 9.41
C PRO A 43 2.90 -11.01 9.65
N ASN A 44 3.83 -11.38 10.52
CA ASN A 44 5.10 -10.69 10.70
C ASN A 44 6.19 -11.44 9.92
N LEU A 45 6.50 -10.95 8.72
CA LEU A 45 7.46 -11.58 7.82
C LEU A 45 8.90 -11.38 8.27
N PHE A 46 9.21 -10.32 9.03
CA PHE A 46 10.53 -10.15 9.66
C PHE A 46 10.76 -11.18 10.76
N ALA A 47 9.75 -11.43 11.60
CA ALA A 47 9.83 -12.48 12.63
C ALA A 47 10.01 -13.87 12.02
N ALA A 48 9.38 -14.14 10.86
CA ALA A 48 9.61 -15.38 10.10
C ALA A 48 11.05 -15.54 9.59
N GLN A 49 11.84 -14.46 9.53
CA GLN A 49 13.27 -14.45 9.21
C GLN A 49 14.17 -14.46 10.46
N GLY A 50 13.60 -14.65 11.66
CA GLY A 50 14.34 -14.66 12.92
C GLY A 50 14.72 -13.27 13.46
N ILE A 51 14.16 -12.19 12.89
CA ILE A 51 14.36 -10.83 13.40
C ILE A 51 13.44 -10.63 14.61
N SER A 52 13.99 -10.15 15.73
CA SER A 52 13.21 -9.97 16.95
C SER A 52 12.16 -8.86 16.79
N GLU A 53 11.03 -9.00 17.47
CA GLU A 53 9.97 -7.99 17.47
C GLU A 53 10.48 -6.62 17.94
N GLN A 54 11.33 -6.60 18.98
CA GLN A 54 11.95 -5.37 19.47
C GLN A 54 12.77 -4.67 18.38
N ALA A 55 13.60 -5.41 17.63
CA ALA A 55 14.41 -4.81 16.56
C ALA A 55 13.52 -4.22 15.45
N VAL A 56 12.40 -4.89 15.12
CA VAL A 56 11.43 -4.38 14.15
C VAL A 56 10.77 -3.10 14.65
N GLN A 57 10.31 -3.07 15.90
CA GLN A 57 9.71 -1.89 16.52
C GLN A 57 10.70 -0.72 16.58
N ASP A 58 11.95 -0.98 16.97
CA ASP A 58 13.00 0.03 17.02
C ASP A 58 13.27 0.62 15.64
N LYS A 59 13.35 -0.21 14.60
CA LYS A 59 13.59 0.27 13.23
C LYS A 59 12.41 1.09 12.69
N ILE A 60 11.18 0.69 12.98
CA ILE A 60 9.98 1.48 12.63
C ILE A 60 9.96 2.82 13.38
N ALA A 61 10.27 2.81 14.69
CA ALA A 61 10.33 4.03 15.50
C ALA A 61 11.42 4.99 15.00
N GLN A 62 12.58 4.47 14.61
CA GLN A 62 13.66 5.26 13.99
C GLN A 62 13.24 5.85 12.65
N ALA A 63 12.60 5.05 11.78
CA ALA A 63 12.08 5.51 10.49
C ALA A 63 11.04 6.63 10.66
N PHE A 64 10.08 6.45 11.56
CA PHE A 64 9.10 7.48 11.89
C PHE A 64 9.79 8.74 12.43
N LYS A 65 10.72 8.60 13.38
CA LYS A 65 11.45 9.74 13.94
C LYS A 65 12.23 10.51 12.86
N GLN A 66 12.94 9.83 11.98
CA GLN A 66 13.72 10.47 10.92
C GLN A 66 12.82 11.19 9.92
N LEU A 67 11.78 10.52 9.40
CA LEU A 67 10.92 11.10 8.38
C LEU A 67 9.98 12.19 8.93
N PHE A 68 9.59 12.11 10.20
CA PHE A 68 8.67 13.09 10.80
C PHE A 68 9.35 14.20 11.60
N TYR A 69 10.55 13.93 12.15
CA TYR A 69 11.23 14.81 13.11
C TYR A 69 12.75 14.87 12.91
N GLY A 70 13.28 14.33 11.81
CA GLY A 70 14.69 14.41 11.47
C GLY A 70 15.13 15.79 11.02
N ASP A 71 16.37 15.86 10.52
CA ASP A 71 16.90 17.08 9.90
C ASP A 71 16.01 17.55 8.73
N ALA A 72 15.57 18.81 8.79
CA ALA A 72 14.65 19.39 7.83
C ALA A 72 15.20 19.43 6.38
N ALA A 73 16.52 19.55 6.22
CA ALA A 73 17.14 19.67 4.90
C ALA A 73 17.34 18.29 4.25
N THR A 74 17.63 17.26 5.04
CA THR A 74 18.14 15.98 4.53
C THR A 74 17.30 14.75 4.88
N GLU A 75 16.43 14.81 5.89
CA GLU A 75 15.72 13.64 6.44
C GLU A 75 14.20 13.82 6.48
N ALA A 76 13.71 14.90 7.11
CA ALA A 76 12.29 15.07 7.35
C ALA A 76 11.50 15.34 6.06
N VAL A 77 10.26 14.86 6.06
CA VAL A 77 9.21 15.14 5.07
C VAL A 77 7.96 15.72 5.74
N TYR A 78 7.78 15.58 7.05
CA TYR A 78 6.72 16.22 7.84
C TYR A 78 7.16 17.60 8.35
N PHE A 79 6.32 18.61 8.16
CA PHE A 79 6.59 19.98 8.59
C PHE A 79 5.38 20.60 9.29
N THR A 80 5.60 21.18 10.47
CA THR A 80 4.55 21.92 11.18
C THR A 80 4.24 23.25 10.49
N ALA A 81 2.98 23.68 10.54
CA ALA A 81 2.44 24.81 9.78
C ALA A 81 1.53 25.71 10.65
N GLY A 82 1.97 25.97 11.89
CA GLY A 82 1.26 26.80 12.86
C GLY A 82 -0.06 26.18 13.33
N THR A 83 -1.00 27.03 13.76
CA THR A 83 -2.30 26.63 14.30
C THR A 83 -3.46 27.37 13.63
N ASN A 84 -4.67 26.85 13.76
CA ASN A 84 -5.94 27.52 13.49
C ASN A 84 -6.96 27.17 14.59
N ALA A 85 -8.25 27.49 14.40
CA ALA A 85 -9.30 27.16 15.37
C ALA A 85 -9.46 25.66 15.65
N ALA A 86 -9.02 24.78 14.74
CA ALA A 86 -9.05 23.33 14.92
C ALA A 86 -7.75 22.78 15.55
N GLY A 87 -6.77 23.63 15.90
CA GLY A 87 -5.51 23.24 16.53
C GLY A 87 -4.31 23.29 15.60
N GLY A 88 -3.30 22.46 15.87
CA GLY A 88 -2.06 22.38 15.07
C GLY A 88 -2.31 21.94 13.64
N LYS A 89 -1.46 22.40 12.73
CA LYS A 89 -1.41 21.98 11.33
C LYS A 89 -0.02 21.47 10.98
N ALA A 90 0.05 20.51 10.09
CA ALA A 90 1.29 20.04 9.49
C ALA A 90 1.05 19.48 8.10
N TYR A 91 2.08 19.38 7.29
CA TYR A 91 2.01 18.80 5.96
C TYR A 91 3.16 17.82 5.72
N ILE A 92 2.97 16.91 4.75
CA ILE A 92 4.03 16.11 4.16
C ILE A 92 4.49 16.79 2.86
N LEU A 93 5.76 17.17 2.78
CA LEU A 93 6.35 17.82 1.62
C LEU A 93 6.97 16.77 0.69
N ASP A 94 6.57 16.79 -0.58
CA ASP A 94 7.38 16.22 -1.66
C ASP A 94 8.57 17.15 -1.90
N VAL A 95 9.68 16.84 -1.24
CA VAL A 95 10.90 17.66 -1.27
C VAL A 95 11.48 17.75 -2.69
N ASN A 96 11.30 16.73 -3.52
CA ASN A 96 11.83 16.73 -4.87
C ASN A 96 11.06 17.69 -5.78
N ASN A 97 9.73 17.69 -5.68
CA ASN A 97 8.86 18.54 -6.50
C ASN A 97 8.53 19.89 -5.83
N ASN A 98 8.92 20.06 -4.57
CA ASN A 98 8.67 21.24 -3.76
C ASN A 98 7.16 21.60 -3.67
N ASP A 99 6.33 20.57 -3.53
CA ASP A 99 4.88 20.67 -3.36
C ASP A 99 4.37 19.72 -2.26
N VAL A 100 3.16 19.97 -1.77
CA VAL A 100 2.41 19.13 -0.84
C VAL A 100 1.36 18.38 -1.64
N ARG A 101 1.42 17.06 -1.59
CA ARG A 101 0.55 16.18 -2.39
C ARG A 101 -0.54 15.52 -1.58
N SER A 102 -1.74 15.38 -2.15
CA SER A 102 -2.86 14.66 -1.50
C SER A 102 -2.45 13.23 -1.14
N GLU A 103 -1.71 12.57 -2.03
CA GLU A 103 -1.04 11.28 -1.80
C GLU A 103 -0.23 11.29 -0.50
N GLY A 104 0.79 12.14 -0.41
CA GLY A 104 1.69 12.20 0.76
C GLY A 104 0.98 12.53 2.06
N MET A 105 0.02 13.46 2.01
CA MET A 105 -0.82 13.82 3.15
C MET A 105 -1.64 12.62 3.64
N SER A 106 -2.27 11.89 2.73
CA SER A 106 -3.09 10.73 3.03
C SER A 106 -2.25 9.53 3.52
N TYR A 107 -1.04 9.34 2.98
CA TYR A 107 -0.07 8.36 3.47
C TYR A 107 0.43 8.71 4.88
N GLY A 108 0.71 9.99 5.14
CA GLY A 108 1.09 10.47 6.46
C GLY A 108 0.00 10.19 7.50
N MET A 109 -1.27 10.44 7.15
CA MET A 109 -2.41 10.09 7.99
C MET A 109 -2.52 8.58 8.21
N MET A 110 -2.36 7.77 7.16
CA MET A 110 -2.38 6.31 7.29
C MET A 110 -1.26 5.79 8.20
N ILE A 111 -0.03 6.26 8.03
CA ILE A 111 1.11 5.91 8.88
C ILE A 111 0.83 6.32 10.33
N ALA A 112 0.35 7.55 10.55
CA ALA A 112 0.07 8.08 11.87
C ALA A 112 -1.01 7.25 12.59
N VAL A 113 -2.11 6.89 11.91
CA VAL A 113 -3.15 6.06 12.52
C VAL A 113 -2.68 4.65 12.80
N GLN A 114 -1.83 4.04 11.96
CA GLN A 114 -1.25 2.70 12.24
C GLN A 114 -0.28 2.72 13.43
N LEU A 115 0.45 3.82 13.62
CA LEU A 115 1.44 4.00 14.70
C LEU A 115 0.88 4.66 15.97
N ASN A 116 -0.44 4.83 16.09
CA ASN A 116 -1.10 5.49 17.22
C ASN A 116 -0.69 6.97 17.46
N LYS A 117 -0.46 7.72 16.38
CA LYS A 117 0.05 9.11 16.41
C LYS A 117 -1.06 10.12 16.16
N GLN A 118 -2.02 10.22 17.08
CA GLN A 118 -3.22 11.04 16.89
C GLN A 118 -2.91 12.54 16.71
N THR A 119 -1.87 13.05 17.37
CA THR A 119 -1.45 14.46 17.25
C THR A 119 -1.03 14.78 15.81
N GLU A 120 -0.15 13.95 15.25
CA GLU A 120 0.36 14.08 13.87
C GLU A 120 -0.75 13.83 12.86
N PHE A 121 -1.61 12.84 13.09
CA PHE A 121 -2.80 12.60 12.26
C PHE A 121 -3.70 13.84 12.19
N ASN A 122 -4.07 14.39 13.35
CA ASN A 122 -4.96 15.55 13.42
C ASN A 122 -4.32 16.78 12.77
N ALA A 123 -3.01 16.97 12.95
CA ALA A 123 -2.29 18.08 12.32
C ALA A 123 -2.28 17.98 10.77
N LEU A 124 -2.04 16.78 10.23
CA LEU A 124 -2.10 16.51 8.80
C LEU A 124 -3.52 16.71 8.25
N TRP A 125 -4.51 16.13 8.91
CA TRP A 125 -5.91 16.25 8.49
C TRP A 125 -6.40 17.70 8.51
N ASN A 126 -6.03 18.46 9.54
CA ASN A 126 -6.37 19.87 9.65
C ASN A 126 -5.75 20.68 8.50
N TRP A 127 -4.49 20.43 8.13
CA TRP A 127 -3.88 21.10 6.99
C TRP A 127 -4.58 20.74 5.67
N ALA A 128 -4.85 19.46 5.44
CA ALA A 128 -5.57 18.99 4.25
C ALA A 128 -6.96 19.65 4.13
N LYS A 129 -7.74 19.66 5.22
CA LYS A 129 -9.05 20.34 5.24
C LYS A 129 -8.98 21.86 5.11
N SER A 130 -7.89 22.48 5.56
CA SER A 130 -7.72 23.93 5.49
C SER A 130 -7.30 24.43 4.12
N HIS A 131 -6.48 23.66 3.40
CA HIS A 131 -5.74 24.16 2.24
C HIS A 131 -5.93 23.35 0.96
N MET A 132 -6.40 22.11 1.05
CA MET A 132 -6.59 21.25 -0.13
C MET A 132 -8.07 21.03 -0.44
N TYR A 133 -8.93 20.99 0.57
CA TYR A 133 -10.35 20.67 0.41
C TYR A 133 -11.15 21.81 -0.24
N HIS A 134 -11.83 21.53 -1.35
CA HIS A 134 -12.71 22.49 -2.01
C HIS A 134 -14.13 22.43 -1.45
N SER A 135 -14.59 23.51 -0.81
CA SER A 135 -15.91 23.57 -0.15
C SER A 135 -17.02 24.24 -0.97
N ASP A 136 -16.67 24.98 -2.02
CA ASP A 136 -17.65 25.67 -2.87
C ASP A 136 -18.37 24.66 -3.79
N PRO A 137 -19.71 24.46 -3.66
CA PRO A 137 -20.48 23.52 -4.48
C PRO A 137 -20.51 23.86 -5.98
N ALA A 138 -20.15 25.08 -6.37
CA ALA A 138 -20.03 25.46 -7.79
C ALA A 138 -18.65 25.11 -8.37
N HIS A 139 -17.67 24.70 -7.55
CA HIS A 139 -16.31 24.43 -8.01
C HIS A 139 -16.18 23.03 -8.63
N PRO A 140 -15.49 22.87 -9.79
CA PRO A 140 -15.28 21.56 -10.43
C PRO A 140 -14.66 20.49 -9.52
N ALA A 141 -13.91 20.90 -8.49
CA ALA A 141 -13.31 20.02 -7.46
C ALA A 141 -14.04 20.00 -6.09
N TYR A 142 -15.17 20.70 -5.91
CA TYR A 142 -16.06 20.57 -4.74
C TYR A 142 -16.07 19.18 -4.09
N GLY A 143 -15.76 19.10 -2.81
CA GLY A 143 -15.78 17.85 -2.06
C GLY A 143 -14.52 17.01 -2.15
N TYR A 144 -13.55 17.41 -2.96
CA TYR A 144 -12.25 16.73 -3.14
C TYR A 144 -11.08 17.60 -2.69
N PHE A 145 -9.89 17.01 -2.71
CA PHE A 145 -8.65 17.62 -2.24
C PHE A 145 -7.73 17.90 -3.43
N ALA A 146 -7.31 19.16 -3.60
CA ALA A 146 -6.31 19.57 -4.59
C ALA A 146 -5.07 18.65 -4.50
N TRP A 147 -4.67 18.06 -5.63
CA TRP A 147 -3.63 17.03 -5.62
C TRP A 147 -2.23 17.59 -5.39
N SER A 148 -1.99 18.84 -5.79
CA SER A 148 -0.73 19.55 -5.64
C SER A 148 -0.96 20.96 -5.12
N VAL A 149 -0.37 21.25 -3.95
CA VAL A 149 -0.53 22.50 -3.22
C VAL A 149 0.84 22.97 -2.75
N ARG A 150 1.13 24.27 -2.85
CA ARG A 150 2.36 24.82 -2.28
C ARG A 150 2.35 24.71 -0.75
N SER A 151 3.52 24.74 -0.12
CA SER A 151 3.65 24.72 1.34
C SER A 151 2.98 25.90 2.05
N ASP A 152 2.71 27.00 1.34
CA ASP A 152 1.94 28.15 1.83
C ASP A 152 0.40 27.99 1.69
N GLY A 153 -0.07 26.86 1.17
CA GLY A 153 -1.49 26.51 1.06
C GLY A 153 -2.16 26.93 -0.25
N VAL A 154 -1.41 27.49 -1.21
CA VAL A 154 -1.97 27.85 -2.53
C VAL A 154 -1.96 26.63 -3.45
N ALA A 155 -3.13 26.22 -3.94
CA ALA A 155 -3.26 25.13 -4.90
C ALA A 155 -2.53 25.44 -6.22
N LEU A 156 -1.70 24.48 -6.67
CA LEU A 156 -1.07 24.49 -7.99
C LEU A 156 -1.98 23.84 -9.03
N ASP A 157 -2.70 22.80 -8.61
CA ASP A 157 -3.77 22.16 -9.37
C ASP A 157 -4.86 21.70 -8.41
N GLU A 158 -6.08 22.12 -8.70
CA GLU A 158 -7.25 21.93 -7.83
C GLU A 158 -7.97 20.61 -8.09
N MET A 159 -7.68 19.92 -9.21
CA MET A 159 -8.18 18.56 -9.40
C MET A 159 -7.58 17.60 -8.36
N PRO A 160 -8.28 16.52 -7.99
CA PRO A 160 -7.74 15.52 -7.08
C PRO A 160 -6.92 14.45 -7.79
N ALA A 161 -6.07 13.78 -7.01
CA ALA A 161 -5.47 12.49 -7.32
C ALA A 161 -6.20 11.42 -6.48
N PRO A 162 -7.08 10.60 -7.09
CA PRO A 162 -8.05 9.78 -6.36
C PRO A 162 -7.51 8.78 -5.33
N ASP A 163 -6.25 8.36 -5.45
CA ASP A 163 -5.61 7.55 -4.40
C ASP A 163 -5.51 8.31 -3.07
N GLY A 164 -5.27 9.63 -3.11
CA GLY A 164 -5.32 10.50 -1.94
C GLY A 164 -6.66 10.40 -1.20
N GLU A 165 -7.78 10.57 -1.91
CA GLU A 165 -9.12 10.42 -1.33
C GLU A 165 -9.39 9.03 -0.77
N ILE A 166 -8.95 7.98 -1.47
CA ILE A 166 -9.10 6.59 -1.01
C ILE A 166 -8.34 6.37 0.33
N TYR A 167 -7.11 6.86 0.44
CA TYR A 167 -6.34 6.77 1.69
C TYR A 167 -6.90 7.68 2.78
N PHE A 168 -7.35 8.90 2.47
CA PHE A 168 -7.99 9.80 3.45
C PHE A 168 -9.23 9.13 4.06
N ALA A 169 -10.17 8.65 3.23
CA ALA A 169 -11.39 8.02 3.70
C ALA A 169 -11.09 6.82 4.61
N THR A 170 -10.14 5.98 4.21
CA THR A 170 -9.78 4.78 4.99
C THR A 170 -9.07 5.14 6.30
N ALA A 171 -8.12 6.08 6.26
CA ALA A 171 -7.40 6.52 7.46
C ALA A 171 -8.35 7.18 8.47
N LEU A 172 -9.37 7.92 8.01
CA LEU A 172 -10.43 8.48 8.85
C LEU A 172 -11.31 7.40 9.50
N TYR A 173 -11.71 6.34 8.77
CA TYR A 173 -12.41 5.21 9.40
C TYR A 173 -11.58 4.50 10.45
N PHE A 174 -10.27 4.36 10.20
CA PHE A 174 -9.35 3.78 11.18
C PHE A 174 -9.18 4.70 12.39
N ALA A 175 -9.12 6.01 12.21
CA ALA A 175 -9.05 6.98 13.30
C ALA A 175 -10.30 6.93 14.18
N ALA A 176 -11.50 6.89 13.57
CA ALA A 176 -12.76 6.69 14.29
C ALA A 176 -12.74 5.40 15.13
N SER A 177 -12.28 4.29 14.54
CA SER A 177 -12.25 2.99 15.24
C SER A 177 -11.19 2.94 16.35
N ARG A 178 -10.05 3.62 16.16
CA ARG A 178 -8.91 3.56 17.08
C ARG A 178 -9.00 4.56 18.23
N TRP A 179 -9.54 5.75 17.97
CA TRP A 179 -9.53 6.87 18.92
C TRP A 179 -10.93 7.38 19.29
N GLY A 180 -11.99 6.88 18.65
CA GLY A 180 -13.33 7.44 18.75
C GLY A 180 -13.47 8.74 17.95
N GLU A 181 -14.64 9.37 18.07
CA GLU A 181 -14.94 10.62 17.38
C GLU A 181 -14.49 11.84 18.21
N GLY A 182 -13.96 12.86 17.53
CA GLY A 182 -13.78 14.21 18.08
C GLY A 182 -14.91 15.15 17.66
N GLU A 183 -14.64 16.46 17.63
CA GLU A 183 -15.58 17.49 17.19
C GLU A 183 -15.22 18.08 15.82
N GLY A 184 -16.21 18.65 15.12
CA GLY A 184 -15.98 19.36 13.86
C GLY A 184 -15.34 18.47 12.80
N ILE A 185 -14.17 18.88 12.29
CA ILE A 185 -13.40 18.09 11.31
C ILE A 185 -12.84 16.79 11.88
N TYR A 186 -12.83 16.61 13.22
CA TYR A 186 -12.35 15.39 13.88
C TYR A 186 -13.49 14.39 14.19
N GLN A 187 -14.70 14.63 13.70
CA GLN A 187 -15.72 13.59 13.55
C GLN A 187 -15.31 12.71 12.36
N TYR A 188 -14.27 11.90 12.55
CA TYR A 188 -13.57 11.19 11.49
C TYR A 188 -14.51 10.34 10.63
N LYS A 189 -15.44 9.59 11.24
CA LYS A 189 -16.37 8.77 10.45
C LYS A 189 -17.31 9.63 9.61
N VAL A 190 -17.79 10.76 10.15
CA VAL A 190 -18.66 11.69 9.41
C VAL A 190 -17.92 12.25 8.21
N GLN A 191 -16.65 12.64 8.38
CA GLN A 191 -15.81 13.10 7.28
C GLN A 191 -15.57 12.00 6.23
N ALA A 192 -15.33 10.76 6.65
CA ALA A 192 -15.13 9.63 5.76
C ALA A 192 -16.40 9.27 4.96
N ASP A 193 -17.56 9.23 5.64
CA ASP A 193 -18.86 8.96 5.01
C ASP A 193 -19.19 10.03 3.95
N GLN A 194 -18.95 11.31 4.26
CA GLN A 194 -19.16 12.40 3.31
C GLN A 194 -18.23 12.28 2.10
N LEU A 195 -16.96 11.95 2.32
CA LEU A 195 -15.99 11.78 1.24
C LEU A 195 -16.37 10.62 0.33
N LEU A 196 -16.70 9.45 0.88
CA LEU A 196 -17.16 8.30 0.08
C LEU A 196 -18.42 8.61 -0.72
N HIS A 197 -19.37 9.32 -0.11
CA HIS A 197 -20.59 9.73 -0.79
C HIS A 197 -20.25 10.56 -2.04
N LEU A 198 -19.36 11.55 -1.90
CA LEU A 198 -18.94 12.40 -3.02
C LEU A 198 -18.14 11.63 -4.07
N MET A 199 -17.21 10.76 -3.66
CA MET A 199 -16.42 9.93 -4.58
C MET A 199 -17.30 9.08 -5.53
N ARG A 200 -18.49 8.66 -5.07
CA ARG A 200 -19.45 7.87 -5.86
C ARG A 200 -20.50 8.73 -6.57
N HIS A 201 -21.16 9.63 -5.85
CA HIS A 201 -22.44 10.23 -6.28
C HIS A 201 -22.31 11.64 -6.87
N ARG A 202 -21.10 12.20 -6.89
CA ARG A 202 -20.89 13.55 -7.39
C ARG A 202 -21.31 13.69 -8.85
N GLN A 203 -22.06 14.75 -9.12
CA GLN A 203 -22.53 15.10 -10.45
C GLN A 203 -21.46 15.88 -11.21
N LEU A 204 -21.69 16.10 -12.51
CA LEU A 204 -20.86 16.98 -13.32
C LEU A 204 -20.95 18.41 -12.79
N ILE A 205 -19.80 19.03 -12.54
CA ILE A 205 -19.71 20.44 -12.15
C ILE A 205 -18.69 21.13 -13.06
N SER A 206 -19.15 22.13 -13.80
CA SER A 206 -18.32 22.97 -14.66
C SER A 206 -18.08 24.32 -14.01
N GLY A 207 -16.85 24.82 -14.10
CA GLY A 207 -16.46 26.07 -13.47
C GLY A 207 -15.02 26.45 -13.79
N THR A 208 -14.58 27.57 -13.23
CA THR A 208 -13.20 28.05 -13.38
C THR A 208 -12.33 27.50 -12.26
N THR A 209 -11.17 26.99 -12.64
CA THR A 209 -10.08 26.57 -11.75
C THR A 209 -8.84 27.41 -12.03
N GLN A 210 -7.79 27.24 -11.24
CA GLN A 210 -6.45 27.80 -11.48
C GLN A 210 -5.87 27.41 -12.86
N ARG A 211 -6.34 26.28 -13.43
CA ARG A 211 -5.90 25.77 -14.74
C ARG A 211 -6.86 26.14 -15.88
N GLY A 212 -7.84 27.00 -15.61
CA GLY A 212 -8.85 27.44 -16.56
C GLY A 212 -10.20 26.74 -16.37
N SER A 213 -11.06 26.78 -17.38
CA SER A 213 -12.37 26.14 -17.30
C SER A 213 -12.21 24.62 -17.35
N GLN A 214 -12.74 23.93 -16.34
CA GLN A 214 -12.75 22.47 -16.26
C GLN A 214 -14.16 21.97 -15.89
N THR A 215 -14.42 20.70 -16.19
CA THR A 215 -15.62 19.99 -15.75
C THR A 215 -15.21 18.74 -14.99
N GLY A 216 -15.58 18.65 -13.71
CA GLY A 216 -15.25 17.51 -12.85
C GLY A 216 -16.45 16.58 -12.65
N THR A 217 -16.19 15.27 -12.57
CA THR A 217 -17.19 14.21 -12.30
C THR A 217 -16.90 13.43 -10.99
N ASN A 218 -17.56 12.29 -10.79
CA ASN A 218 -17.26 11.36 -9.69
C ASN A 218 -15.87 10.70 -9.81
N LEU A 219 -15.29 10.26 -8.69
CA LEU A 219 -13.98 9.57 -8.70
C LEU A 219 -14.09 8.08 -9.06
N PHE A 220 -15.29 7.51 -9.01
CA PHE A 220 -15.53 6.12 -9.40
C PHE A 220 -16.51 6.05 -10.55
N HIS A 221 -16.14 5.32 -11.61
CA HIS A 221 -17.05 5.05 -12.70
C HIS A 221 -18.20 4.14 -12.23
N ALA A 222 -19.46 4.57 -12.42
CA ALA A 222 -20.63 3.88 -11.90
C ALA A 222 -20.79 2.45 -12.45
N ASP A 223 -20.66 2.27 -13.77
CA ASP A 223 -20.86 0.96 -14.41
C ASP A 223 -19.69 0.00 -14.22
N TYR A 224 -18.46 0.45 -14.48
CA TYR A 224 -17.26 -0.35 -14.26
C TYR A 224 -17.00 -0.61 -12.77
N ALA A 225 -17.47 0.25 -11.86
CA ALA A 225 -17.10 0.22 -10.43
C ALA A 225 -15.59 0.26 -10.21
N MET A 226 -14.90 1.10 -10.98
CA MET A 226 -13.46 1.34 -10.90
C MET A 226 -13.19 2.78 -10.53
N VAL A 227 -12.13 3.00 -9.76
CA VAL A 227 -11.57 4.34 -9.54
C VAL A 227 -11.10 4.91 -10.87
N ARG A 228 -11.27 6.22 -11.08
CA ARG A 228 -10.74 6.95 -12.24
C ARG A 228 -9.31 7.41 -11.96
N PHE A 229 -8.53 7.65 -13.00
CA PHE A 229 -7.25 8.35 -12.87
C PHE A 229 -7.47 9.80 -12.43
N THR A 230 -8.48 10.46 -12.99
CA THR A 230 -8.87 11.83 -12.64
C THR A 230 -10.37 12.01 -12.84
N PRO A 231 -11.05 12.91 -12.09
CA PRO A 231 -12.41 13.29 -12.40
C PRO A 231 -12.53 14.37 -13.48
N ASP A 232 -11.42 14.92 -13.99
CA ASP A 232 -11.47 15.84 -15.15
C ASP A 232 -12.08 15.11 -16.35
N LEU A 233 -13.25 15.59 -16.79
CA LEU A 233 -14.09 14.93 -17.79
C LEU A 233 -13.33 14.61 -19.08
N ALA A 234 -12.33 15.42 -19.45
CA ALA A 234 -11.52 15.20 -20.64
C ALA A 234 -10.74 13.87 -20.61
N ASN A 235 -10.40 13.36 -19.41
CA ASN A 235 -9.62 12.14 -19.22
C ASN A 235 -10.24 11.20 -18.17
N ALA A 236 -11.53 11.37 -17.87
CA ALA A 236 -12.21 10.63 -16.80
C ALA A 236 -12.38 9.13 -17.09
N GLU A 237 -12.33 8.73 -18.37
CA GLU A 237 -12.56 7.34 -18.82
C GLU A 237 -11.30 6.45 -18.77
N HIS A 238 -10.44 6.70 -17.79
CA HIS A 238 -9.21 5.96 -17.54
C HIS A 238 -9.02 5.68 -16.05
N THR A 239 -8.11 4.78 -15.72
CA THR A 239 -7.76 4.40 -14.35
C THR A 239 -6.24 4.26 -14.18
N ASP A 240 -5.81 3.89 -12.98
CA ASP A 240 -4.42 3.63 -12.61
C ASP A 240 -4.39 2.39 -11.71
N ALA A 241 -3.59 1.38 -12.07
CA ALA A 241 -3.54 0.11 -11.33
C ALA A 241 -3.16 0.30 -9.86
N SER A 242 -2.31 1.30 -9.58
CA SER A 242 -1.87 1.63 -8.23
C SER A 242 -2.96 2.28 -7.37
N TYR A 243 -4.05 2.76 -7.97
CA TYR A 243 -5.19 3.36 -7.25
C TYR A 243 -6.24 2.32 -6.85
N HIS A 244 -6.19 1.12 -7.44
CA HIS A 244 -7.06 0.01 -7.07
C HIS A 244 -6.68 -0.54 -5.69
N LEU A 245 -7.53 -0.29 -4.69
CA LEU A 245 -7.30 -0.67 -3.29
C LEU A 245 -8.45 -1.56 -2.77
N PRO A 246 -8.63 -2.78 -3.33
CA PRO A 246 -9.75 -3.66 -2.96
C PRO A 246 -9.82 -3.95 -1.46
N ALA A 247 -8.68 -3.96 -0.79
CA ALA A 247 -8.61 -4.14 0.64
C ALA A 247 -9.32 -3.04 1.44
N PHE A 248 -9.22 -1.79 0.98
CA PHE A 248 -9.90 -0.64 1.57
C PHE A 248 -11.37 -0.61 1.17
N TYR A 249 -11.69 -1.00 -0.06
CA TYR A 249 -13.08 -1.08 -0.51
C TYR A 249 -13.87 -2.11 0.31
N GLU A 250 -13.23 -3.19 0.77
CA GLU A 250 -13.81 -4.14 1.72
C GLU A 250 -14.07 -3.53 3.11
N VAL A 251 -13.23 -2.60 3.58
CA VAL A 251 -13.50 -1.81 4.79
C VAL A 251 -14.76 -0.98 4.57
N TRP A 252 -14.85 -0.25 3.46
CA TRP A 252 -15.98 0.63 3.15
C TRP A 252 -17.29 -0.12 2.97
N ALA A 253 -17.23 -1.31 2.37
CA ALA A 253 -18.36 -2.24 2.26
C ALA A 253 -18.90 -2.72 3.62
N ARG A 254 -18.16 -2.54 4.71
CA ARG A 254 -18.57 -2.90 6.08
C ARG A 254 -18.98 -1.71 6.92
N VAL A 255 -18.20 -0.62 6.87
CA VAL A 255 -18.33 0.50 7.82
C VAL A 255 -18.87 1.78 7.21
N GLY A 256 -18.83 1.89 5.87
CA GLY A 256 -19.34 3.05 5.15
C GLY A 256 -20.87 3.09 5.09
N PRO A 257 -21.42 4.13 4.43
CA PRO A 257 -22.86 4.33 4.28
C PRO A 257 -23.55 3.08 3.72
N GLU A 258 -24.63 2.65 4.35
CA GLU A 258 -25.29 1.37 4.03
C GLU A 258 -25.73 1.27 2.56
N ALA A 259 -26.29 2.36 2.01
CA ALA A 259 -26.71 2.46 0.62
C ALA A 259 -25.59 2.24 -0.40
N ASP A 260 -24.32 2.39 0.03
CA ASP A 260 -23.15 2.30 -0.85
C ASP A 260 -22.34 1.00 -0.69
N ARG A 261 -22.65 0.18 0.33
CA ARG A 261 -21.86 -1.01 0.64
C ARG A 261 -21.80 -2.03 -0.51
N SER A 262 -22.91 -2.21 -1.24
CA SER A 262 -22.96 -3.13 -2.38
C SER A 262 -22.05 -2.68 -3.53
N PHE A 263 -21.94 -1.37 -3.76
CA PHE A 263 -21.03 -0.81 -4.75
C PHE A 263 -19.57 -1.04 -4.34
N TRP A 264 -19.20 -0.79 -3.09
CA TRP A 264 -17.84 -1.00 -2.61
C TRP A 264 -17.44 -2.48 -2.61
N HIS A 265 -18.39 -3.38 -2.33
CA HIS A 265 -18.17 -4.82 -2.50
C HIS A 265 -17.90 -5.20 -3.96
N LYS A 266 -18.67 -4.63 -4.90
CA LYS A 266 -18.43 -4.79 -6.35
C LYS A 266 -17.07 -4.21 -6.75
N ALA A 267 -16.72 -3.01 -6.30
CA ALA A 267 -15.44 -2.36 -6.62
C ALA A 267 -14.23 -3.18 -6.14
N ALA A 268 -14.33 -3.83 -4.97
CA ALA A 268 -13.31 -4.74 -4.46
C ALA A 268 -13.11 -5.94 -5.41
N GLN A 269 -14.21 -6.59 -5.82
CA GLN A 269 -14.13 -7.71 -6.76
C GLN A 269 -13.58 -7.28 -8.12
N VAL A 270 -14.09 -6.17 -8.67
CA VAL A 270 -13.65 -5.62 -9.95
C VAL A 270 -12.17 -5.30 -9.95
N SER A 271 -11.64 -4.75 -8.86
CA SER A 271 -10.20 -4.43 -8.74
C SER A 271 -9.32 -5.67 -8.75
N ARG A 272 -9.75 -6.76 -8.09
CA ARG A 272 -9.05 -8.06 -8.15
C ARG A 272 -8.99 -8.61 -9.58
N ASP A 273 -10.10 -8.46 -10.31
CA ASP A 273 -10.16 -8.84 -11.72
C ASP A 273 -9.34 -7.92 -12.61
N TYR A 274 -9.34 -6.61 -12.32
CA TYR A 274 -8.57 -5.60 -13.04
C TYR A 274 -7.07 -5.88 -12.98
N PHE A 275 -6.53 -6.17 -11.80
CA PHE A 275 -5.13 -6.56 -11.67
C PHE A 275 -4.81 -7.71 -12.62
N SER A 276 -5.68 -8.73 -12.70
CA SER A 276 -5.46 -9.92 -13.55
C SER A 276 -5.34 -9.60 -15.04
N LYS A 277 -5.92 -8.47 -15.47
CA LYS A 277 -5.82 -7.96 -16.84
C LYS A 277 -4.62 -7.03 -17.01
N ALA A 278 -4.39 -6.14 -16.05
CA ALA A 278 -3.38 -5.08 -16.13
C ALA A 278 -1.94 -5.56 -15.89
N ALA A 279 -1.75 -6.59 -15.06
CA ALA A 279 -0.42 -7.12 -14.80
C ALA A 279 0.04 -8.02 -15.95
N HIS A 280 1.23 -7.75 -16.49
CA HIS A 280 1.80 -8.48 -17.59
C HIS A 280 2.02 -9.96 -17.23
N ALA A 281 1.57 -10.86 -18.10
CA ALA A 281 1.44 -12.29 -17.79
C ALA A 281 2.76 -12.99 -17.44
N LYS A 282 3.91 -12.47 -17.88
CA LYS A 282 5.24 -13.04 -17.60
C LYS A 282 5.96 -12.37 -16.43
N THR A 283 5.92 -11.04 -16.36
CA THR A 283 6.74 -10.24 -15.45
C THR A 283 5.98 -9.81 -14.20
N GLY A 284 4.64 -9.83 -14.22
CA GLY A 284 3.82 -9.30 -13.14
C GLY A 284 3.77 -7.77 -13.06
N LEU A 285 4.50 -7.05 -13.93
CA LEU A 285 4.53 -5.58 -13.97
C LEU A 285 3.20 -5.02 -14.49
N THR A 286 2.73 -3.92 -13.90
CA THR A 286 1.58 -3.13 -14.38
C THR A 286 2.08 -1.82 -15.01
N PRO A 287 1.32 -1.19 -15.91
CA PRO A 287 1.59 0.20 -16.30
C PRO A 287 1.31 1.15 -15.13
N ASP A 288 1.83 2.38 -15.19
CA ASP A 288 1.33 3.46 -14.34
C ASP A 288 -0.16 3.66 -14.65
N TYR A 289 -0.50 4.07 -15.88
CA TYR A 289 -1.89 4.38 -16.24
C TYR A 289 -2.52 3.29 -17.12
N GLY A 290 -3.83 3.10 -16.99
CA GLY A 290 -4.57 2.07 -17.71
C GLY A 290 -5.97 2.48 -18.14
N ASN A 291 -6.52 1.74 -19.10
CA ASN A 291 -7.93 1.78 -19.47
C ASN A 291 -8.71 0.80 -18.59
N PHE A 292 -10.04 0.96 -18.46
CA PHE A 292 -10.86 0.05 -17.64
C PHE A 292 -10.84 -1.43 -18.08
N ASP A 293 -10.42 -1.72 -19.31
CA ASP A 293 -10.23 -3.11 -19.78
C ASP A 293 -8.92 -3.75 -19.32
N GLY A 294 -8.02 -2.99 -18.68
CA GLY A 294 -6.71 -3.41 -18.21
C GLY A 294 -5.56 -3.16 -19.19
N SER A 295 -5.83 -2.63 -20.39
CA SER A 295 -4.77 -2.23 -21.31
C SER A 295 -4.05 -0.96 -20.82
N PRO A 296 -2.74 -0.79 -21.10
CA PRO A 296 -2.03 0.44 -20.76
C PRO A 296 -2.62 1.67 -21.45
N TRP A 297 -2.66 2.79 -20.75
CA TRP A 297 -3.03 4.08 -21.31
C TRP A 297 -1.81 4.99 -21.38
N ALA A 298 -1.47 5.42 -22.60
CA ALA A 298 -0.43 6.41 -22.84
C ALA A 298 -1.08 7.81 -22.80
N ALA A 299 -0.96 8.50 -21.66
CA ALA A 299 -1.57 9.82 -21.50
C ALA A 299 -0.93 10.82 -22.49
N PRO A 300 -1.70 11.73 -23.11
CA PRO A 300 -1.16 12.67 -24.10
C PRO A 300 -0.01 13.55 -23.59
N TRP A 301 -0.01 13.88 -22.29
CA TRP A 301 1.04 14.69 -21.64
C TRP A 301 2.16 13.85 -21.01
N ARG A 302 2.00 12.52 -20.96
CA ARG A 302 2.97 11.59 -20.36
C ARG A 302 2.86 10.21 -21.03
N PRO A 303 3.23 10.05 -22.32
CA PRO A 303 2.98 8.82 -23.07
C PRO A 303 3.68 7.58 -22.47
N GLU A 304 4.75 7.80 -21.71
CA GLU A 304 5.49 6.77 -21.01
C GLU A 304 4.76 6.18 -19.79
N SER A 305 3.56 6.68 -19.46
CA SER A 305 2.67 6.10 -18.44
C SER A 305 2.19 4.68 -18.77
N ALA A 306 2.37 4.23 -20.03
CA ALA A 306 2.10 2.87 -20.43
C ALA A 306 3.16 1.85 -19.95
N ASP A 307 4.26 2.33 -19.35
CA ASP A 307 5.32 1.51 -18.76
C ASP A 307 5.14 1.35 -17.25
N PHE A 308 5.92 0.44 -16.64
CA PHE A 308 6.06 0.32 -15.19
C PHE A 308 7.01 1.40 -14.68
N ARG A 309 6.49 2.38 -13.93
CA ARG A 309 7.28 3.42 -13.27
C ARG A 309 6.71 3.69 -11.87
N PHE A 310 6.85 4.91 -11.36
CA PHE A 310 6.69 5.26 -9.96
C PHE A 310 5.33 4.88 -9.38
N ASP A 311 4.23 5.12 -10.09
CA ASP A 311 2.89 4.76 -9.63
C ASP A 311 2.75 3.23 -9.54
N ALA A 312 3.15 2.53 -10.61
CA ALA A 312 3.02 1.09 -10.75
C ALA A 312 3.76 0.27 -9.69
N TRP A 313 4.75 0.85 -9.01
CA TRP A 313 5.45 0.20 -7.90
C TRP A 313 4.48 -0.28 -6.81
N ARG A 314 3.43 0.50 -6.54
CA ARG A 314 2.46 0.26 -5.46
C ARG A 314 1.46 -0.84 -5.78
N SER A 315 1.26 -1.18 -7.05
CA SER A 315 0.30 -2.24 -7.45
C SER A 315 0.55 -3.54 -6.70
N ALA A 316 1.83 -3.92 -6.56
CA ALA A 316 2.23 -5.16 -5.90
C ALA A 316 1.89 -5.19 -4.42
N MET A 317 2.03 -4.05 -3.73
CA MET A 317 1.54 -3.88 -2.37
C MET A 317 0.02 -4.13 -2.34
N ASN A 318 -0.75 -3.45 -3.19
CA ASN A 318 -2.21 -3.41 -3.14
C ASN A 318 -2.87 -4.78 -3.21
N TRP A 319 -2.51 -5.62 -4.19
CA TRP A 319 -3.10 -6.97 -4.29
C TRP A 319 -2.60 -7.89 -3.17
N SER A 320 -1.39 -7.66 -2.66
CA SER A 320 -0.77 -8.57 -1.69
C SER A 320 -1.33 -8.37 -0.30
N PHE A 321 -1.57 -7.13 0.12
CA PHE A 321 -2.23 -6.89 1.40
C PHE A 321 -3.75 -7.14 1.32
N ASP A 322 -4.41 -6.98 0.17
CA ASP A 322 -5.79 -7.48 -0.03
C ASP A 322 -5.88 -8.99 0.19
N TRP A 323 -4.95 -9.75 -0.41
CA TRP A 323 -4.87 -11.19 -0.20
C TRP A 323 -4.61 -11.53 1.27
N SER A 324 -3.70 -10.83 1.94
CA SER A 324 -3.40 -11.04 3.36
C SER A 324 -4.63 -10.76 4.26
N TRP A 325 -5.29 -9.63 4.04
CA TRP A 325 -6.41 -9.18 4.87
C TRP A 325 -7.67 -10.01 4.65
N TRP A 326 -7.97 -10.37 3.40
CA TRP A 326 -9.29 -10.88 3.03
C TRP A 326 -9.28 -12.28 2.44
N ARG A 327 -8.14 -12.74 1.90
CA ARG A 327 -7.99 -14.08 1.25
C ARG A 327 -9.00 -14.34 0.13
N LYS A 328 -9.38 -13.29 -0.61
CA LYS A 328 -10.41 -13.34 -1.66
C LYS A 328 -9.87 -13.41 -3.10
N ASP A 329 -8.60 -13.12 -3.32
CA ASP A 329 -7.96 -13.24 -4.64
C ASP A 329 -6.75 -14.19 -4.64
N PRO A 330 -6.95 -15.52 -4.79
CA PRO A 330 -5.83 -16.46 -4.83
C PRO A 330 -4.88 -16.23 -6.00
N ARG A 331 -5.30 -15.49 -7.04
CA ARG A 331 -4.44 -15.11 -8.17
C ARG A 331 -3.31 -14.16 -7.75
N ALA A 332 -3.47 -13.45 -6.63
CA ALA A 332 -2.44 -12.59 -6.05
C ALA A 332 -1.15 -13.36 -5.74
N VAL A 333 -1.24 -14.63 -5.31
CA VAL A 333 -0.08 -15.46 -4.98
C VAL A 333 0.84 -15.62 -6.19
N GLU A 334 0.28 -16.07 -7.30
CA GLU A 334 1.04 -16.32 -8.52
C GLU A 334 1.52 -15.01 -9.16
N ARG A 335 0.73 -13.94 -9.07
CA ARG A 335 1.12 -12.60 -9.52
C ARG A 335 2.34 -12.08 -8.74
N SER A 336 2.35 -12.20 -7.42
CA SER A 336 3.50 -11.84 -6.57
C SER A 336 4.72 -12.71 -6.88
N ASN A 337 4.53 -14.02 -7.09
CA ASN A 337 5.63 -14.92 -7.46
C ASN A 337 6.29 -14.50 -8.78
N ARG A 338 5.52 -14.12 -9.82
CA ARG A 338 6.06 -13.65 -11.11
C ARG A 338 6.82 -12.34 -10.99
N LEU A 339 6.26 -11.38 -10.26
CA LEU A 339 6.89 -10.09 -10.03
C LEU A 339 8.23 -10.25 -9.29
N GLN A 340 8.26 -11.06 -8.23
CA GLN A 340 9.50 -11.36 -7.53
C GLN A 340 10.47 -12.18 -8.38
N ALA A 341 9.98 -13.09 -9.23
CA ALA A 341 10.84 -13.83 -10.14
C ALA A 341 11.52 -12.90 -11.16
N PHE A 342 10.79 -11.91 -11.67
CA PHE A 342 11.33 -10.88 -12.55
C PHE A 342 12.45 -10.07 -11.88
N PHE A 343 12.18 -9.44 -10.73
CA PHE A 343 13.18 -8.62 -10.04
C PHE A 343 14.38 -9.42 -9.51
N ALA A 344 14.18 -10.67 -9.09
CA ALA A 344 15.27 -11.56 -8.73
C ALA A 344 16.15 -11.91 -9.95
N GLY A 345 15.55 -12.05 -11.13
CA GLY A 345 16.26 -12.30 -12.39
C GLY A 345 17.13 -11.11 -12.84
N GLU A 346 16.71 -9.89 -12.53
CA GLU A 346 17.50 -8.66 -12.73
C GLU A 346 18.63 -8.51 -11.70
N GLY A 347 18.52 -9.19 -10.55
CA GLY A 347 19.45 -9.12 -9.42
C GLY A 347 19.02 -8.07 -8.38
N LEU A 348 18.91 -8.50 -7.11
CA LEU A 348 18.35 -7.69 -6.03
C LEU A 348 19.14 -6.41 -5.67
N ASN A 349 20.37 -6.27 -6.16
CA ASN A 349 21.20 -5.08 -5.99
C ASN A 349 21.34 -4.25 -7.28
N HIS A 350 20.70 -4.67 -8.37
CA HIS A 350 20.93 -4.15 -9.72
C HIS A 350 19.66 -3.81 -10.50
N TYR A 351 18.49 -4.28 -10.08
CA TYR A 351 17.25 -3.93 -10.76
C TYR A 351 16.98 -2.42 -10.69
N GLY A 352 16.32 -1.91 -11.73
CA GLY A 352 15.97 -0.51 -11.90
C GLY A 352 14.62 -0.14 -11.31
N GLY A 353 14.27 1.14 -11.44
CA GLY A 353 12.95 1.65 -11.09
C GLY A 353 11.95 1.64 -12.24
N GLN A 354 12.40 1.51 -13.49
CA GLN A 354 11.55 1.73 -14.66
C GLN A 354 11.76 0.67 -15.73
N TYR A 355 10.65 0.10 -16.19
CA TYR A 355 10.64 -1.02 -17.12
C TYR A 355 9.47 -0.93 -18.10
N SER A 356 9.67 -1.36 -19.34
CA SER A 356 8.52 -1.73 -20.17
C SER A 356 7.83 -2.93 -19.52
N LEU A 357 6.54 -3.14 -19.78
CA LEU A 357 5.81 -4.27 -19.19
C LEU A 357 6.40 -5.63 -19.58
N ALA A 358 7.01 -5.71 -20.76
CA ALA A 358 7.73 -6.89 -21.24
C ALA A 358 9.07 -7.14 -20.52
N GLY A 359 9.50 -6.24 -19.63
CA GLY A 359 10.69 -6.39 -18.79
C GLY A 359 11.95 -5.71 -19.34
N LYS A 360 11.85 -4.84 -20.35
CA LYS A 360 13.01 -4.07 -20.82
C LYS A 360 13.31 -2.95 -19.83
N LYS A 361 14.51 -2.93 -19.22
CA LYS A 361 14.96 -1.83 -18.36
C LYS A 361 14.98 -0.50 -19.13
N LEU A 362 14.36 0.53 -18.56
CA LEU A 362 14.20 1.86 -19.16
C LEU A 362 14.98 2.95 -18.42
N ASP A 363 15.55 2.67 -17.26
CA ASP A 363 16.36 3.63 -16.53
C ASP A 363 17.58 4.08 -17.34
N THR A 364 17.80 5.39 -17.37
CA THR A 364 18.92 6.01 -18.09
C THR A 364 20.23 5.91 -17.31
N ASN A 365 20.17 5.74 -15.98
CA ASN A 365 21.32 5.51 -15.13
C ASN A 365 21.46 4.01 -14.83
N GLN A 366 22.28 3.30 -15.62
CA GLN A 366 22.49 1.86 -15.43
C GLN A 366 23.23 1.50 -14.13
N GLN A 367 23.87 2.48 -13.50
CA GLN A 367 24.60 2.34 -12.23
C GLN A 367 23.73 2.61 -11.00
N ALA A 368 22.51 3.14 -11.17
CA ALA A 368 21.58 3.27 -10.06
C ALA A 368 21.06 1.88 -9.66
N GLY A 369 21.32 1.50 -8.41
CA GLY A 369 20.68 0.34 -7.79
C GLY A 369 19.21 0.59 -7.47
N PRO A 370 18.53 -0.39 -6.85
CA PRO A 370 17.14 -0.27 -6.43
C PRO A 370 16.87 0.95 -5.56
N THR A 371 15.74 1.63 -5.80
CA THR A 371 15.22 2.67 -4.91
C THR A 371 14.52 2.05 -3.70
N ALA A 372 14.60 2.70 -2.54
CA ALA A 372 14.07 2.15 -1.30
C ALA A 372 12.54 1.92 -1.36
N GLY A 373 11.81 2.76 -2.09
CA GLY A 373 10.38 2.61 -2.31
C GLY A 373 10.04 1.34 -3.08
N LEU A 374 10.74 1.05 -4.18
CA LEU A 374 10.51 -0.17 -4.96
C LEU A 374 10.96 -1.42 -4.19
N VAL A 375 12.07 -1.36 -3.44
CA VAL A 375 12.48 -2.44 -2.53
C VAL A 375 11.36 -2.75 -1.53
N ALA A 376 10.78 -1.72 -0.93
CA ALA A 376 9.69 -1.87 0.03
C ALA A 376 8.45 -2.51 -0.60
N MET A 377 7.99 -2.03 -1.76
CA MET A 377 6.80 -2.60 -2.43
C MET A 377 7.00 -4.04 -2.88
N ASN A 378 8.20 -4.39 -3.37
CA ASN A 378 8.56 -5.76 -3.71
C ASN A 378 8.58 -6.69 -2.48
N ALA A 379 8.95 -6.17 -1.31
CA ALA A 379 8.88 -6.91 -0.04
C ALA A 379 7.44 -7.07 0.46
N VAL A 380 6.55 -6.07 0.26
CA VAL A 380 5.12 -6.24 0.59
C VAL A 380 4.48 -7.35 -0.24
N ALA A 381 4.97 -7.58 -1.46
CA ALA A 381 4.50 -8.71 -2.29
C ALA A 381 4.64 -10.08 -1.61
N CYS A 382 5.55 -10.21 -0.62
CA CYS A 382 5.72 -11.41 0.20
C CYS A 382 4.51 -11.75 1.07
N LEU A 383 3.57 -10.83 1.29
CA LEU A 383 2.30 -11.13 1.96
C LEU A 383 1.42 -12.11 1.17
N ALA A 384 1.66 -12.22 -0.15
CA ALA A 384 0.98 -13.17 -1.02
C ALA A 384 1.91 -14.21 -1.66
N ALA A 385 3.17 -13.89 -1.92
CA ALA A 385 4.10 -14.81 -2.55
C ALA A 385 4.28 -16.12 -1.75
N SER A 386 4.36 -17.24 -2.46
CA SER A 386 4.55 -18.58 -1.87
C SER A 386 5.90 -19.20 -2.19
N HIS A 387 6.65 -18.64 -3.15
CA HIS A 387 7.97 -19.15 -3.50
C HIS A 387 9.00 -18.80 -2.40
N PRO A 388 9.92 -19.72 -2.02
CA PRO A 388 10.95 -19.47 -1.01
C PRO A 388 11.86 -18.24 -1.22
N ARG A 389 11.88 -17.67 -2.43
CA ARG A 389 12.70 -16.48 -2.76
C ARG A 389 12.15 -15.22 -2.10
N SER A 390 10.89 -15.25 -1.68
CA SER A 390 10.25 -14.13 -0.98
C SER A 390 11.04 -13.72 0.27
N ALA A 391 11.74 -14.66 0.91
CA ALA A 391 12.65 -14.41 2.03
C ALA A 391 13.74 -13.38 1.68
N GLU A 392 14.28 -13.42 0.45
CA GLU A 392 15.33 -12.51 -0.01
C GLU A 392 14.83 -11.06 -0.14
N PHE A 393 13.56 -10.87 -0.53
CA PHE A 393 12.94 -9.54 -0.60
C PHE A 393 12.65 -8.96 0.78
N VAL A 394 12.23 -9.79 1.74
CA VAL A 394 12.09 -9.36 3.15
C VAL A 394 13.43 -8.94 3.73
N GLN A 395 14.48 -9.73 3.48
CA GLN A 395 15.87 -9.41 3.86
C GLN A 395 16.34 -8.11 3.21
N ALA A 396 16.06 -7.91 1.91
CA ALA A 396 16.43 -6.70 1.18
C ALA A 396 15.82 -5.45 1.82
N LEU A 397 14.53 -5.47 2.17
CA LEU A 397 13.89 -4.37 2.91
C LEU A 397 14.50 -4.18 4.29
N TRP A 398 14.76 -5.28 5.02
CA TRP A 398 15.41 -5.19 6.33
C TRP A 398 16.81 -4.55 6.27
N GLN A 399 17.54 -4.74 5.17
CA GLN A 399 18.86 -4.15 4.97
C GLN A 399 18.81 -2.70 4.45
N GLN A 400 17.66 -2.23 3.95
CA GLN A 400 17.53 -0.84 3.51
C GLN A 400 17.75 0.14 4.67
N THR A 401 18.50 1.19 4.35
CA THR A 401 18.62 2.41 5.16
C THR A 401 17.37 3.27 5.01
N ILE A 402 17.01 4.02 6.06
CA ILE A 402 15.89 4.97 6.00
C ILE A 402 16.25 6.07 4.98
N PRO A 403 15.38 6.38 4.00
CA PRO A 403 15.69 7.33 2.93
C PRO A 403 16.07 8.74 3.42
N THR A 404 17.03 9.37 2.73
CA THR A 404 17.51 10.74 2.94
C THR A 404 17.77 11.43 1.59
N GLY A 405 18.06 12.74 1.60
CA GLY A 405 18.40 13.50 0.40
C GLY A 405 17.18 13.90 -0.45
N GLN A 406 17.41 14.25 -1.72
CA GLN A 406 16.42 14.90 -2.57
C GLN A 406 15.17 14.04 -2.84
N TYR A 407 15.33 12.73 -3.04
CA TYR A 407 14.25 11.83 -3.43
C TYR A 407 13.54 11.14 -2.25
N ARG A 408 13.83 11.56 -1.02
CA ARG A 408 13.40 10.89 0.22
C ARG A 408 11.90 10.88 0.46
N TYR A 409 11.12 11.73 -0.20
CA TYR A 409 9.67 11.77 -0.05
C TYR A 409 9.03 10.44 -0.46
N TYR A 410 9.07 10.10 -1.75
CA TYR A 410 8.34 8.94 -2.25
C TYR A 410 8.95 7.64 -1.72
N ASP A 411 10.28 7.55 -1.74
CA ASP A 411 11.01 6.42 -1.17
C ASP A 411 10.73 6.27 0.34
N GLY A 412 10.74 7.36 1.11
CA GLY A 412 10.54 7.35 2.55
C GLY A 412 9.12 6.95 2.95
N MET A 413 8.11 7.48 2.26
CA MET A 413 6.71 7.13 2.52
C MET A 413 6.43 5.66 2.18
N LEU A 414 6.87 5.18 1.01
CA LEU A 414 6.74 3.77 0.62
C LEU A 414 7.56 2.83 1.50
N TYR A 415 8.76 3.26 1.92
CA TYR A 415 9.58 2.51 2.87
C TYR A 415 8.86 2.29 4.19
N LEU A 416 8.32 3.35 4.80
CA LEU A 416 7.64 3.23 6.09
C LEU A 416 6.33 2.42 5.97
N LEU A 417 5.54 2.62 4.92
CA LEU A 417 4.39 1.77 4.63
C LEU A 417 4.78 0.30 4.46
N GLY A 418 5.85 0.01 3.70
CA GLY A 418 6.37 -1.34 3.52
C GLY A 418 6.83 -1.97 4.82
N MET A 419 7.55 -1.23 5.67
CA MET A 419 7.95 -1.69 7.01
C MET A 419 6.74 -2.04 7.87
N LEU A 420 5.66 -1.24 7.83
CA LEU A 420 4.42 -1.54 8.57
C LEU A 420 3.72 -2.79 8.05
N HIS A 421 3.62 -2.96 6.73
CA HIS A 421 3.02 -4.13 6.11
C HIS A 421 3.79 -5.42 6.43
N VAL A 422 5.11 -5.42 6.22
CA VAL A 422 5.97 -6.61 6.36
C VAL A 422 6.13 -7.02 7.83
N SER A 423 5.97 -6.08 8.77
CA SER A 423 5.99 -6.36 10.21
C SER A 423 4.65 -6.78 10.82
N GLY A 424 3.55 -6.72 10.06
CA GLY A 424 2.20 -6.95 10.60
C GLY A 424 1.63 -5.79 11.43
N GLN A 425 2.26 -4.62 11.39
CA GLN A 425 1.82 -3.39 12.08
C GLN A 425 0.83 -2.56 11.23
N PHE A 426 0.66 -2.89 9.94
CA PHE A 426 -0.38 -2.31 9.08
C PHE A 426 -1.67 -3.15 9.15
N GLN A 427 -2.65 -2.67 9.90
CA GLN A 427 -3.85 -3.44 10.27
C GLN A 427 -5.16 -2.77 9.81
N ALA A 428 -6.19 -3.57 9.60
CA ALA A 428 -7.56 -3.10 9.43
C ALA A 428 -8.15 -2.76 10.80
N TRP A 429 -8.31 -1.48 11.11
CA TRP A 429 -8.98 -1.00 12.31
C TRP A 429 -10.48 -0.95 12.06
N LEU A 430 -11.15 -2.09 12.28
CA LEU A 430 -12.61 -2.20 12.17
C LEU A 430 -13.25 -1.88 13.53
N PRO A 431 -14.47 -1.32 13.57
CA PRO A 431 -15.22 -1.17 14.81
C PRO A 431 -15.35 -2.51 15.51
N VAL A 432 -15.07 -2.54 16.81
CA VAL A 432 -15.33 -3.72 17.64
C VAL A 432 -16.83 -4.02 17.52
N GLN A 433 -17.20 -5.19 16.98
CA GLN A 433 -18.57 -5.65 17.10
C GLN A 433 -18.90 -5.64 18.59
N GLN A 434 -19.91 -4.88 19.01
CA GLN A 434 -20.49 -5.01 20.35
C GLN A 434 -21.08 -6.43 20.45
N THR A 435 -20.23 -7.39 20.78
CA THR A 435 -20.65 -8.66 21.37
C THR A 435 -21.10 -8.32 22.78
N ASP A 436 -22.34 -7.86 22.91
CA ASP A 436 -23.16 -7.94 24.11
C ASP A 436 -24.52 -7.31 23.81
N LYS A 437 -25.47 -8.15 23.34
CA LYS A 437 -26.81 -8.28 23.91
C LYS A 437 -27.30 -9.70 23.66
N THR A 438 -26.85 -10.62 24.50
CA THR A 438 -27.76 -11.64 25.04
C THR A 438 -28.89 -10.92 25.77
N GLU A 439 -30.10 -11.00 25.23
CA GLU A 439 -31.33 -11.30 25.97
C GLU A 439 -32.28 -12.06 25.03
#